data_AF-A0A950SDP6-F1
#
_entry.id   AF-A0A950SDP6-F1
#
_cell.length_a   1.000
_cell.length_b   1.000
_cell.length_c   1.000
_cell.angle_alpha   90.00
_cell.angle_beta   90.00
_cell.angle_gamma   90.00
#
_symmetry.space_group_name_H-M   'P 1'
#
loop_
_entity.id
_entity.type
_entity.pdbx_description
1 polymer ?
#
loop_
_entity_poly.entity_id
_entity_poly.type
_entity_poly.pdbx_seq_one_letter_code
_entity_poly.pdbx_strand_id
1 'polypeptide(L)'
;MSSAKLAAVASLAAISLAGCGAIHVKPAAQTGSSAAVSRGRVNDPRTSPNDHIQCLRQKHLEVRKVGTTGLQIGAAPYGPYVRFTPTPGAAQANQIAGRDPGAEVIGSALVFPQRASDQMLKEVEDCIAHGVSG
;
A
#
# COMPACT_ATOMS: atom_id res chain seq x y z
N MET A 1 48.42 44.66 -13.24
CA MET A 1 47.95 46.03 -13.56
C MET A 1 46.53 45.90 -14.09
N SER A 2 45.52 46.37 -13.33
CA SER A 2 44.75 47.59 -13.68
C SER A 2 43.77 47.28 -14.84
N SER A 3 42.45 47.46 -14.79
CA SER A 3 41.55 48.21 -13.92
C SER A 3 40.10 47.79 -14.21
N ALA A 4 39.23 48.14 -13.27
CA ALA A 4 37.77 48.07 -13.28
C ALA A 4 37.08 48.57 -14.57
N LYS A 5 35.80 48.18 -14.76
CA LYS A 5 34.65 49.11 -14.63
C LYS A 5 33.30 48.41 -14.84
N LEU A 6 32.36 48.80 -13.99
CA LEU A 6 30.92 48.51 -14.04
C LEU A 6 30.29 48.93 -15.38
N ALA A 7 29.24 48.22 -15.80
CA ALA A 7 27.98 48.85 -16.26
C ALA A 7 26.86 47.82 -16.37
N ALA A 8 25.74 48.14 -15.72
CA ALA A 8 24.46 47.47 -15.85
C ALA A 8 23.85 47.74 -17.23
N VAL A 9 23.22 46.73 -17.85
CA VAL A 9 22.17 46.96 -18.85
C VAL A 9 21.03 45.99 -18.57
N ALA A 10 19.89 46.58 -18.23
CA ALA A 10 18.61 45.91 -18.13
C ALA A 10 18.20 45.36 -19.51
N SER A 11 17.67 44.15 -19.55
CA SER A 11 16.87 43.69 -20.68
C SER A 11 15.75 42.82 -20.14
N LEU A 12 14.59 43.47 -20.00
CA LEU A 12 13.31 42.84 -19.80
C LEU A 12 13.04 41.88 -20.96
N ALA A 13 12.90 40.59 -20.67
CA ALA A 13 12.17 39.66 -21.52
C ALA A 13 11.00 39.12 -20.72
N ALA A 14 9.84 39.76 -20.93
CA ALA A 14 8.56 39.31 -20.42
C ALA A 14 8.20 37.97 -21.08
N ILE A 15 8.18 36.90 -20.29
CA ILE A 15 7.48 35.67 -20.67
C ILE A 15 6.20 35.64 -19.85
N SER A 16 5.16 36.19 -20.45
CA SER A 16 3.77 36.01 -20.07
C SER A 16 3.36 34.56 -20.37
N LEU A 17 3.33 33.70 -19.36
CA LEU A 17 2.54 32.47 -19.40
C LEU A 17 1.36 32.60 -18.45
N ALA A 18 0.18 32.58 -19.06
CA ALA A 18 -1.13 32.58 -18.44
C ALA A 18 -1.29 31.44 -17.43
N GLY A 19 -1.81 31.78 -16.26
CA GLY A 19 -2.30 30.84 -15.26
C GLY A 19 -3.11 31.63 -14.23
N CYS A 20 -4.43 31.67 -14.43
CA CYS A 20 -5.36 32.34 -13.54
C CYS A 20 -5.15 31.90 -12.09
N GLY A 21 -4.89 32.87 -11.22
CA GLY A 21 -4.88 32.67 -9.78
C GLY A 21 -6.29 32.31 -9.30
N ALA A 22 -6.41 31.11 -8.72
CA ALA A 22 -7.38 30.86 -7.67
C ALA A 22 -6.61 30.88 -6.34
N ILE A 23 -6.69 32.05 -5.68
CA ILE A 23 -6.78 32.26 -4.23
C ILE A 23 -6.02 31.24 -3.35
N HIS A 24 -4.95 31.69 -2.70
CA HIS A 24 -4.39 31.03 -1.53
C HIS A 24 -5.45 30.90 -0.43
N VAL A 25 -6.09 29.74 -0.36
CA VAL A 25 -6.81 29.30 0.83
C VAL A 25 -5.75 28.67 1.73
N LYS A 26 -5.38 29.36 2.81
CA LYS A 26 -4.84 28.69 4.01
C LYS A 26 -5.75 27.50 4.25
N PRO A 27 -5.27 26.24 4.36
CA PRO A 27 -6.14 25.17 4.78
C PRO A 27 -6.69 25.61 6.13
N ALA A 28 -7.97 25.97 6.16
CA ALA A 28 -8.70 26.09 7.38
C ALA A 28 -8.43 24.78 8.11
N ALA A 29 -8.07 24.88 9.38
CA ALA A 29 -8.17 23.75 10.28
C ALA A 29 -9.55 23.15 9.99
N GLN A 30 -9.56 21.99 9.33
CA GLN A 30 -10.78 21.25 9.14
C GLN A 30 -11.22 21.00 10.56
N THR A 31 -12.26 21.71 10.97
CA THR A 31 -13.15 21.28 12.03
C THR A 31 -13.54 19.89 11.59
N GLY A 32 -12.73 18.93 12.02
CA GLY A 32 -13.02 17.53 11.93
C GLY A 32 -14.29 17.39 12.72
N SER A 33 -15.42 17.46 12.02
CA SER A 33 -16.46 16.50 12.27
C SER A 33 -15.72 15.18 12.31
N SER A 34 -15.42 14.73 13.52
CA SER A 34 -15.42 13.32 13.83
C SER A 34 -16.82 12.87 13.45
N ALA A 35 -17.05 12.72 12.13
CA ALA A 35 -18.01 11.79 11.63
C ALA A 35 -17.60 10.54 12.37
N ALA A 36 -18.42 10.16 13.35
CA ALA A 36 -18.24 8.92 14.07
C ALA A 36 -17.97 7.92 12.97
N VAL A 37 -16.71 7.46 12.90
CA VAL A 37 -16.35 6.36 12.02
C VAL A 37 -17.29 5.29 12.50
N SER A 38 -18.37 5.08 11.75
CA SER A 38 -19.25 3.94 11.94
C SER A 38 -18.26 2.81 12.06
N ARG A 39 -18.20 2.15 13.22
CA ARG A 39 -17.20 1.12 13.53
C ARG A 39 -17.39 0.06 12.46
N GLY A 40 -16.72 0.27 11.34
CA GLY A 40 -16.88 -0.50 10.13
C GLY A 40 -16.59 -1.91 10.56
N ARG A 41 -17.41 -2.85 10.10
CA ARG A 41 -17.06 -4.24 10.32
C ARG A 41 -15.66 -4.42 9.77
N VAL A 42 -14.71 -4.72 10.65
CA VAL A 42 -13.36 -5.09 10.25
C VAL A 42 -13.54 -6.21 9.24
N ASN A 43 -13.09 -5.98 8.01
CA ASN A 43 -13.13 -7.03 7.01
C ASN A 43 -12.06 -8.04 7.41
N ASP A 44 -12.47 -9.04 8.18
CA ASP A 44 -11.58 -10.10 8.61
C ASP A 44 -11.52 -11.14 7.47
N PRO A 45 -10.42 -11.18 6.69
CA PRO A 45 -10.26 -12.09 5.57
C PRO A 45 -10.32 -13.57 5.99
N ARG A 46 -10.27 -13.87 7.30
CA ARG A 46 -10.46 -15.21 7.86
C ARG A 46 -11.93 -15.63 7.89
N THR A 47 -12.86 -14.67 7.83
CA THR A 47 -14.31 -14.89 8.02
C THR A 47 -15.18 -14.34 6.89
N SER A 48 -14.64 -13.46 6.05
CA SER A 48 -15.30 -12.85 4.90
C SER A 48 -15.31 -13.77 3.65
N PRO A 49 -16.18 -13.50 2.65
CA PRO A 49 -16.22 -14.27 1.41
C PRO A 49 -14.84 -14.34 0.74
N ASN A 50 -14.53 -15.52 0.18
CA ASN A 50 -13.20 -15.94 -0.29
C ASN A 50 -12.72 -15.19 -1.56
N ASP A 51 -12.96 -13.89 -1.70
CA ASP A 51 -12.73 -13.12 -2.93
C ASP A 51 -11.25 -13.16 -3.36
N HIS A 52 -10.33 -13.10 -2.41
CA HIS A 52 -8.90 -13.26 -2.68
C HIS A 52 -8.55 -14.68 -3.16
N ILE A 53 -9.12 -15.75 -2.56
CA ILE A 53 -8.87 -17.13 -3.02
C ILE A 53 -9.46 -17.33 -4.42
N GLN A 54 -10.63 -16.76 -4.69
CA GLN A 54 -11.25 -16.81 -6.00
C GLN A 54 -10.40 -16.08 -7.03
N CYS A 55 -9.90 -14.89 -6.72
CA CYS A 55 -8.98 -14.13 -7.56
C CYS A 55 -7.71 -14.95 -7.87
N LEU A 56 -7.08 -15.53 -6.83
CA LEU A 56 -5.88 -16.37 -7.00
C LEU A 56 -6.14 -17.56 -7.92
N ARG A 57 -7.30 -18.22 -7.77
CA ARG A 57 -7.69 -19.34 -8.64
C ARG A 57 -7.97 -18.91 -10.08
N GLN A 58 -8.55 -17.73 -10.29
CA GLN A 58 -8.77 -17.17 -11.63
C GLN A 58 -7.45 -16.84 -12.35
N LYS A 59 -6.40 -16.53 -11.59
CA LYS A 59 -5.03 -16.38 -12.10
C LYS A 59 -4.28 -17.72 -12.25
N HIS A 60 -4.97 -18.85 -12.11
CA HIS A 60 -4.40 -20.20 -12.18
C HIS A 60 -3.28 -20.48 -11.15
N LEU A 61 -3.31 -19.77 -10.01
CA LEU A 61 -2.38 -20.02 -8.92
C LEU A 61 -2.93 -21.14 -8.03
N GLU A 62 -2.10 -22.14 -7.75
CA GLU A 62 -2.44 -23.18 -6.78
C GLU A 62 -2.49 -22.57 -5.37
N VAL A 63 -3.59 -22.78 -4.65
CA VAL A 63 -3.76 -22.25 -3.29
C VAL A 63 -4.15 -23.37 -2.34
N ARG A 64 -3.41 -23.50 -1.24
CA ARG A 64 -3.68 -24.43 -0.15
C ARG A 64 -3.85 -23.66 1.15
N LYS A 65 -4.92 -23.94 1.89
CA LYS A 65 -5.06 -23.43 3.25
C LYS A 65 -4.05 -24.11 4.16
N VAL A 66 -3.39 -23.35 5.02
CA VAL A 66 -2.42 -23.81 6.01
C VAL A 66 -2.86 -23.31 7.37
N GLY A 67 -3.32 -24.23 8.22
CA GLY A 67 -3.94 -23.88 9.49
C GLY A 67 -5.22 -23.06 9.31
N THR A 68 -5.52 -22.19 10.28
CA THR A 68 -6.76 -21.41 10.32
C THR A 68 -6.65 -20.03 9.65
N THR A 69 -5.43 -19.49 9.52
CA THR A 69 -5.20 -18.12 9.02
C THR A 69 -4.18 -18.03 7.90
N GLY A 70 -3.65 -19.17 7.43
CA GLY A 70 -2.58 -19.21 6.44
C GLY A 70 -3.05 -19.68 5.07
N LEU A 71 -2.40 -19.16 4.03
CA LEU A 71 -2.49 -19.66 2.66
C LEU A 71 -1.08 -19.91 2.12
N GLN A 72 -0.83 -21.10 1.61
CA GLN A 72 0.32 -21.37 0.75
C GLN A 72 -0.12 -21.23 -0.70
N ILE A 73 0.58 -20.39 -1.46
CA ILE A 73 0.34 -20.17 -2.88
C ILE A 73 1.51 -20.79 -3.65
N GLY A 74 1.22 -21.68 -4.60
CA GLY A 74 2.22 -22.51 -5.28
C GLY A 74 2.85 -23.59 -4.38
N ALA A 75 4.00 -24.08 -4.82
CA ALA A 75 4.76 -25.12 -4.13
C ALA A 75 5.71 -24.53 -3.07
N ALA A 76 5.62 -25.01 -1.83
CA ALA A 76 6.65 -24.76 -0.83
C ALA A 76 7.96 -25.46 -1.23
N PRO A 77 9.15 -24.91 -0.89
CA PRO A 77 9.39 -23.65 -0.17
C PRO A 77 9.58 -22.44 -1.11
N TYR A 78 9.04 -22.49 -2.33
CA TYR A 78 9.31 -21.48 -3.36
C TYR A 78 8.20 -20.44 -3.47
N GLY A 79 6.93 -20.87 -3.40
CA GLY A 79 5.78 -20.00 -3.61
C GLY A 79 5.40 -19.19 -2.37
N PRO A 80 4.68 -18.06 -2.52
CA PRO A 80 4.38 -17.16 -1.42
C PRO A 80 3.55 -17.83 -0.31
N TYR A 81 3.81 -17.41 0.92
CA TYR A 81 2.95 -17.73 2.05
C TYR A 81 2.24 -16.47 2.54
N VAL A 82 0.94 -16.55 2.81
CA VAL A 82 0.15 -15.44 3.34
C VAL A 82 -0.39 -15.83 4.69
N ARG A 83 -0.25 -14.94 5.67
CA ARG A 83 -0.84 -15.10 7.01
C ARG A 83 -1.75 -13.93 7.32
N PHE A 84 -3.00 -14.21 7.60
CA PHE A 84 -3.98 -13.21 7.98
C PHE A 84 -3.94 -12.93 9.48
N THR A 85 -4.01 -11.66 9.82
CA THR A 85 -4.17 -11.16 11.19
C THR A 85 -5.58 -10.59 11.38
N PRO A 86 -6.04 -10.36 12.62
CA PRO A 86 -7.37 -9.84 12.86
C PRO A 86 -7.60 -8.42 12.30
N THR A 87 -6.57 -7.59 12.20
CA THR A 87 -6.66 -6.18 11.78
C THR A 87 -5.37 -5.72 11.11
N PRO A 88 -5.38 -4.66 10.28
CA PRO A 88 -4.15 -4.08 9.75
C PRO A 88 -3.15 -3.64 10.83
N GLY A 89 -3.67 -3.08 11.94
CA GLY A 89 -2.84 -2.70 13.08
C GLY A 89 -2.12 -3.90 13.71
N ALA A 90 -2.74 -5.09 13.72
CA ALA A 90 -2.09 -6.30 14.21
C ALA A 90 -0.97 -6.80 13.27
N ALA A 91 -1.18 -6.75 11.95
CA ALA A 91 -0.13 -7.06 10.97
C ALA A 91 1.06 -6.11 11.12
N GLN A 92 0.81 -4.80 11.22
CA GLN A 92 1.85 -3.80 11.42
C GLN A 92 2.57 -3.96 12.76
N ALA A 93 1.84 -4.23 13.84
CA ALA A 93 2.45 -4.48 15.16
C ALA A 93 3.40 -5.67 15.13
N ASN A 94 3.07 -6.73 14.38
CA ASN A 94 3.96 -7.88 14.23
C ASN A 94 5.26 -7.54 13.47
N GLN A 95 5.18 -6.69 12.43
CA GLN A 95 6.38 -6.17 11.74
C GLN A 95 7.28 -5.39 12.70
N ILE A 96 6.69 -4.43 13.43
CA ILE A 96 7.43 -3.59 14.37
C ILE A 96 8.07 -4.43 15.48
N ALA A 97 7.38 -5.46 15.96
CA ALA A 97 7.88 -6.38 16.97
C ALA A 97 8.91 -7.39 16.44
N GLY A 98 9.25 -7.37 15.14
CA GLY A 98 10.20 -8.32 14.53
C GLY A 98 9.71 -9.77 14.51
N ARG A 99 8.40 -10.00 14.63
CA ARG A 99 7.82 -11.36 14.67
C ARG A 99 7.69 -11.99 13.29
N ASP A 100 7.60 -11.18 12.25
CA ASP A 100 7.39 -11.59 10.86
C ASP A 100 8.42 -10.95 9.92
N PRO A 101 9.74 -11.13 10.15
CA PRO A 101 10.75 -10.50 9.32
C PRO A 101 10.61 -10.94 7.86
N GLY A 102 10.70 -9.98 6.94
CA GLY A 102 10.61 -10.24 5.50
C GLY A 102 9.19 -10.45 4.97
N ALA A 103 8.14 -10.32 5.79
CA ALA A 103 6.78 -10.19 5.28
C ALA A 103 6.46 -8.77 4.82
N GLU A 104 5.73 -8.65 3.73
CA GLU A 104 5.03 -7.44 3.34
C GLU A 104 3.68 -7.34 4.05
N VAL A 105 3.28 -6.13 4.44
CA VAL A 105 1.98 -5.87 5.08
C VAL A 105 1.01 -5.30 4.05
N ILE A 106 -0.07 -6.04 3.79
CA ILE A 106 -1.17 -5.60 2.92
C ILE A 106 -2.46 -5.66 3.74
N GLY A 107 -2.87 -4.50 4.26
CA GLY A 107 -3.99 -4.44 5.19
C GLY A 107 -3.76 -5.37 6.38
N SER A 108 -4.67 -6.30 6.62
CA SER A 108 -4.57 -7.33 7.67
C SER A 108 -3.74 -8.57 7.27
N ALA A 109 -3.20 -8.66 6.07
CA ALA A 109 -2.38 -9.77 5.60
C ALA A 109 -0.88 -9.51 5.73
N LEU A 110 -0.14 -10.56 6.05
CA LEU A 110 1.32 -10.64 6.00
C LEU A 110 1.71 -11.57 4.85
N VAL A 111 2.33 -11.04 3.80
CA VAL A 111 2.75 -11.77 2.60
C VAL A 111 4.24 -12.04 2.68
N PHE A 112 4.62 -13.32 2.69
CA PHE A 112 6.01 -13.77 2.70
C PHE A 112 6.38 -14.19 1.27
N PRO A 113 7.22 -13.42 0.54
CA PRO A 113 7.50 -13.66 -0.88
C PRO A 113 8.19 -15.01 -1.16
N GLN A 114 8.96 -15.50 -0.19
CA GLN A 114 9.84 -16.67 -0.34
C GLN A 114 10.78 -16.51 -1.54
N ARG A 115 10.60 -17.33 -2.59
CA ARG A 115 11.38 -17.27 -3.84
C ARG A 115 10.47 -17.10 -5.06
N ALA A 116 9.28 -16.55 -4.85
CA ALA A 116 8.37 -16.26 -5.95
C ALA A 116 8.99 -15.23 -6.90
N SER A 117 8.64 -15.33 -8.19
CA SER A 117 9.01 -14.29 -9.14
C SER A 117 8.21 -13.01 -8.83
N ASP A 118 8.78 -11.85 -9.17
CA ASP A 118 8.11 -10.55 -8.99
C ASP A 118 6.73 -10.51 -9.65
N GLN A 119 6.59 -11.15 -10.82
CA GLN A 119 5.30 -11.27 -11.51
C GLN A 119 4.28 -12.05 -10.69
N MET A 120 4.66 -13.24 -10.18
CA MET A 120 3.77 -14.05 -9.35
C MET A 120 3.42 -13.32 -8.06
N LEU A 121 4.40 -12.65 -7.44
CA LEU A 121 4.20 -11.91 -6.21
C LEU A 121 3.19 -10.77 -6.43
N LYS A 122 3.37 -9.99 -7.49
CA LYS A 122 2.42 -8.92 -7.87
C LYS A 122 0.99 -9.46 -8.05
N GLU A 123 0.84 -10.58 -8.74
CA GLU A 123 -0.46 -11.22 -8.93
C GLU A 123 -1.11 -11.67 -7.62
N VAL A 124 -0.29 -12.15 -6.68
CA VAL A 124 -0.73 -12.49 -5.33
C VAL A 124 -1.16 -11.26 -4.56
N GLU A 125 -0.36 -10.21 -4.53
CA GLU A 125 -0.64 -8.96 -3.82
C GLU A 125 -1.93 -8.30 -4.30
N ASP A 126 -2.11 -8.20 -5.62
CA ASP A 126 -3.33 -7.68 -6.24
C ASP A 126 -4.58 -8.44 -5.76
N CYS A 127 -4.50 -9.77 -5.69
CA CYS A 127 -5.61 -10.59 -5.20
C CYS A 127 -5.80 -10.51 -3.68
N ILE A 128 -4.73 -10.46 -2.89
CA ILE A 128 -4.80 -10.41 -1.43
C ILE A 128 -5.35 -9.06 -0.96
N ALA A 129 -5.12 -7.98 -1.69
CA ALA A 129 -5.73 -6.68 -1.41
C ALA A 129 -7.27 -6.73 -1.36
N HIS A 130 -7.89 -7.73 -2.00
CA HIS A 130 -9.33 -7.96 -1.92
C HIS A 130 -9.71 -8.58 -0.57
N GLY A 131 -10.29 -7.75 0.31
CA GLY A 131 -10.89 -8.22 1.57
C GLY A 131 -9.99 -8.12 2.80
N VAL A 132 -8.85 -7.44 2.68
CA VAL A 132 -7.93 -7.16 3.81
C VAL A 132 -7.98 -5.70 4.27
N SER A 133 -8.91 -4.90 3.73
CA SER A 133 -9.15 -3.52 4.14
C SER A 133 -9.77 -3.47 5.54
N GLY A 134 -9.07 -2.83 6.48
CA GLY A 134 -9.57 -2.55 7.83
C GLY A 134 -10.19 -1.18 7.95
#